data_AF-A0A0K2SNU2-F1
#
_entry.id   AF-A0A0K2SNU2-F1
#
_cell.length_a   1.000
_cell.length_b   1.000
_cell.length_c   1.000
_cell.angle_alpha   90.00
_cell.angle_beta   90.00
_cell.angle_gamma   90.00
#
_symmetry.space_group_name_H-M   'P 1'
#
loop_
_entity.id
_entity.type
_entity.pdbx_description
1 polymer ?
#
loop_
_entity_poly.entity_id
_entity_poly.type
_entity_poly.pdbx_seq_one_letter_code
_entity_poly.pdbx_strand_id
1 'polypeptide(L)'
;MAVVSVMTFINLRDYAGDGGAPTEGPVGRFAEYLGRIVAAGLAYPAGPTIPTAIRCRRRPGHRRCSGYLDVTRLDIPREIRWQCPECGDQGVIRDWQGTPWDRRFPQHPLPEEASFWLVVDDEEIQALARLIPDMAREGARMVAAGLRTPEGITLAGDVEAFMAVADAIRLALLDGSSSATRRLLVGLLERLAMVVADSDWS
;
A
#
# COMPACT_ATOMS: atom_id res chain seq x y z
N MET A 1 -26.21 -8.04 16.49
CA MET A 1 -26.57 -8.32 15.09
C MET A 1 -25.32 -8.79 14.38
N ALA A 2 -25.25 -10.07 14.00
CA ALA A 2 -24.14 -10.58 13.20
C ALA A 2 -24.18 -9.90 11.82
N VAL A 3 -23.11 -9.20 11.46
CA VAL A 3 -22.95 -8.69 10.11
C VAL A 3 -22.74 -9.92 9.23
N VAL A 4 -23.74 -10.25 8.40
CA VAL A 4 -23.56 -11.26 7.36
C VAL A 4 -22.51 -10.71 6.40
N SER A 5 -21.27 -11.16 6.58
CA SER A 5 -20.19 -10.74 5.71
C SER A 5 -20.28 -11.50 4.39
N VAL A 6 -20.69 -10.80 3.33
CA VAL A 6 -20.77 -11.36 1.99
C VAL A 6 -19.38 -11.28 1.37
N MET A 7 -18.79 -12.43 1.05
CA MET A 7 -17.53 -12.47 0.33
C MET A 7 -17.73 -11.97 -1.10
N THR A 8 -17.06 -10.85 -1.42
CA THR A 8 -17.19 -10.22 -2.74
C THR A 8 -16.14 -10.78 -3.69
N PHE A 9 -16.55 -11.26 -4.87
CA PHE A 9 -15.64 -11.67 -5.94
C PHE A 9 -15.49 -10.53 -6.94
N ILE A 10 -14.23 -10.21 -7.27
CA ILE A 10 -13.89 -9.06 -8.09
C ILE A 10 -12.96 -9.52 -9.22
N ASN A 11 -13.40 -9.36 -10.47
CA ASN A 11 -12.53 -9.42 -11.63
C ASN A 11 -11.94 -8.01 -11.84
N LEU A 12 -10.64 -7.86 -11.64
CA LEU A 12 -10.03 -6.52 -11.69
C LEU A 12 -9.95 -5.98 -13.12
N ARG A 13 -9.96 -6.85 -14.13
CA ARG A 13 -9.91 -6.44 -15.54
C ARG A 13 -11.13 -5.61 -15.93
N ASP A 14 -12.28 -5.84 -15.30
CA ASP A 14 -13.53 -5.10 -15.54
C ASP A 14 -13.41 -3.60 -15.19
N TYR A 15 -12.34 -3.19 -14.51
CA TYR A 15 -12.09 -1.82 -14.11
C TYR A 15 -11.05 -1.09 -14.97
N ALA A 16 -10.35 -1.82 -15.85
CA ALA A 16 -9.41 -1.22 -16.80
C ALA A 16 -10.22 -0.46 -17.87
N GLY A 17 -9.98 0.83 -18.00
CA GLY A 17 -10.58 1.66 -19.05
C GLY A 17 -9.98 1.37 -20.43
N ASP A 18 -10.54 2.01 -21.45
CA ASP A 18 -10.06 1.91 -22.83
C ASP A 18 -8.58 2.31 -22.91
N GLY A 19 -7.77 1.49 -23.61
CA GLY A 19 -6.31 1.70 -23.70
C GLY A 19 -5.52 1.29 -22.45
N GLY A 20 -6.17 0.72 -21.42
CA GLY A 20 -5.50 0.24 -20.22
C GLY A 20 -5.19 1.34 -19.20
N ALA A 21 -5.81 2.51 -19.25
CA ALA A 21 -5.77 3.47 -18.14
C ALA A 21 -6.86 3.15 -17.10
N PRO A 22 -6.68 3.45 -15.80
CA PRO A 22 -7.77 3.40 -14.84
C PRO A 22 -8.94 4.28 -15.29
N THR A 23 -10.17 3.79 -15.15
CA THR A 23 -11.38 4.59 -15.41
C THR A 23 -11.38 5.83 -14.50
N GLU A 24 -11.85 7.00 -14.93
CA GLU A 24 -11.94 8.17 -14.04
C GLU A 24 -13.14 8.10 -13.06
N GLY A 25 -13.14 8.97 -12.05
CA GLY A 25 -14.29 9.16 -11.15
C GLY A 25 -14.44 8.11 -10.03
N PRO A 26 -15.66 7.86 -9.52
CA PRO A 26 -15.88 6.94 -8.40
C PRO A 26 -15.44 5.50 -8.67
N VAL A 27 -15.63 5.01 -9.90
CA VAL A 27 -15.20 3.68 -10.33
C VAL A 27 -13.68 3.58 -10.32
N GLY A 28 -13.00 4.60 -10.87
CA GLY A 28 -11.55 4.74 -10.81
C GLY A 28 -10.95 4.65 -9.43
N ARG A 29 -11.47 5.47 -8.50
CA ARG A 29 -11.00 5.47 -7.11
C ARG A 29 -11.19 4.11 -6.43
N PHE A 30 -12.24 3.38 -6.80
CA PHE A 30 -12.42 2.02 -6.31
C PHE A 30 -11.43 1.05 -6.95
N ALA A 31 -11.17 1.16 -8.25
CA ALA A 31 -10.16 0.38 -8.94
C ALA A 31 -8.75 0.62 -8.39
N GLU A 32 -8.37 1.87 -8.11
CA GLU A 32 -7.12 2.22 -7.43
C GLU A 32 -7.03 1.61 -6.04
N TYR A 33 -8.12 1.61 -5.28
CA TYR A 33 -8.18 0.95 -3.98
C TYR A 33 -7.91 -0.56 -4.11
N LEU A 34 -8.54 -1.22 -5.07
CA LEU A 34 -8.28 -2.64 -5.36
C LEU A 34 -6.84 -2.86 -5.83
N GLY A 35 -6.30 -1.95 -6.63
CA GLY A 35 -4.91 -1.94 -7.08
C GLY A 35 -3.92 -1.87 -5.92
N ARG A 36 -4.22 -1.11 -4.85
CA ARG A 36 -3.41 -1.09 -3.63
C ARG A 36 -3.41 -2.45 -2.93
N ILE A 37 -4.57 -3.12 -2.86
CA ILE A 37 -4.69 -4.47 -2.29
C ILE A 37 -3.84 -5.46 -3.10
N VAL A 38 -3.90 -5.37 -4.43
CA VAL A 38 -3.07 -6.18 -5.31
C VAL A 38 -1.59 -5.93 -5.09
N ALA A 39 -1.17 -4.65 -5.04
CA ALA A 39 0.24 -4.29 -4.82
C ALA A 39 0.76 -4.82 -3.48
N ALA A 40 -0.01 -4.71 -2.39
CA ALA A 40 0.36 -5.25 -1.09
C ALA A 40 0.43 -6.79 -1.09
N GLY A 41 -0.52 -7.46 -1.75
CA GLY A 41 -0.50 -8.93 -1.89
C GLY A 41 0.65 -9.44 -2.76
N LEU A 42 1.07 -8.68 -3.77
CA LEU A 42 2.22 -9.02 -4.63
C LEU A 42 3.56 -8.70 -3.98
N ALA A 43 3.61 -7.82 -2.98
CA ALA A 43 4.84 -7.47 -2.27
C ALA A 43 5.44 -8.66 -1.51
N TYR A 44 4.64 -9.66 -1.13
CA TYR A 44 5.08 -10.80 -0.33
C TYR A 44 4.92 -12.14 -1.06
N PRO A 45 5.58 -13.22 -0.57
CA PRO A 45 5.34 -14.58 -1.04
C PRO A 45 3.88 -15.00 -0.91
N ALA A 46 3.46 -15.98 -1.71
CA ALA A 46 2.13 -16.57 -1.58
C ALA A 46 2.04 -17.44 -0.32
N GLY A 47 0.85 -17.50 0.29
CA GLY A 47 0.57 -18.33 1.47
C GLY A 47 0.29 -17.52 2.73
N PRO A 48 1.25 -16.72 3.24
CA PRO A 48 1.06 -15.95 4.47
C PRO A 48 -0.08 -14.93 4.37
N THR A 49 -0.69 -14.65 5.52
CA THR A 49 -1.58 -13.49 5.71
C THR A 49 -0.77 -12.30 6.18
N ILE A 50 -0.82 -11.22 5.40
CA ILE A 50 -0.05 -10.01 5.61
C ILE A 50 -0.94 -8.94 6.24
N PRO A 51 -0.63 -8.42 7.44
CA PRO A 51 -1.34 -7.29 8.03
C PRO A 51 -0.91 -5.98 7.35
N THR A 52 -1.65 -5.57 6.31
CA THR A 52 -1.26 -4.43 5.45
C THR A 52 -1.59 -3.07 6.08
N ALA A 53 -0.93 -2.02 5.60
CA ALA A 53 -1.26 -0.63 5.90
C ALA A 53 -2.54 -0.09 5.19
N ILE A 54 -3.30 -0.94 4.50
CA ILE A 54 -4.48 -0.52 3.73
C ILE A 54 -5.68 -0.39 4.67
N ARG A 55 -6.21 0.83 4.80
CA ARG A 55 -7.42 1.09 5.59
C ARG A 55 -8.66 0.41 5.01
N CYS A 56 -9.54 -0.05 5.89
CA CYS A 56 -10.86 -0.51 5.51
C CYS A 56 -11.71 0.67 5.00
N ARG A 57 -12.36 0.49 3.84
CA ARG A 57 -13.24 1.50 3.26
C ARG A 57 -14.67 1.47 3.82
N ARG A 58 -15.04 0.41 4.56
CA ARG A 58 -16.41 0.19 5.03
C ARG A 58 -16.82 1.26 6.05
N ARG A 59 -18.12 1.57 6.08
CA ARG A 59 -18.71 2.52 7.02
C ARG A 59 -19.86 1.91 7.83
N PRO A 60 -19.60 0.93 8.72
CA PRO A 60 -20.63 0.35 9.56
C PRO A 60 -21.27 1.43 10.45
N GLY A 61 -22.60 1.49 10.52
CA GLY A 61 -23.32 2.51 11.30
C GLY A 61 -23.00 3.95 10.90
N HIS A 62 -22.73 4.20 9.61
CA HIS A 62 -22.35 5.51 9.06
C HIS A 62 -21.03 6.10 9.58
N ARG A 63 -20.22 5.33 10.31
CA ARG A 63 -18.88 5.73 10.77
C ARG A 63 -17.82 4.97 10.01
N ARG A 64 -16.68 5.59 9.70
CA ARG A 64 -15.55 4.90 9.06
C ARG A 64 -15.07 3.78 9.98
N CYS A 65 -14.86 2.59 9.40
CA CYS A 65 -14.17 1.52 10.10
C CYS A 65 -12.74 1.98 10.42
N SER A 66 -12.30 1.77 11.65
CA SER A 66 -10.92 2.03 12.10
C SER A 66 -9.92 0.98 11.61
N GLY A 67 -10.42 -0.17 11.16
CA GLY A 67 -9.63 -1.34 10.78
C GLY A 67 -8.84 -1.18 9.49
N TYR A 68 -8.00 -2.19 9.26
CA TYR A 68 -7.15 -2.34 8.08
C TYR A 68 -7.42 -3.68 7.45
N LEU A 69 -6.83 -3.91 6.29
CA LEU A 69 -6.97 -5.15 5.58
C LEU A 69 -5.80 -6.09 5.87
N ASP A 70 -6.14 -7.32 6.18
CA ASP A 70 -5.23 -8.45 6.08
C ASP A 70 -5.36 -9.04 4.67
N VAL A 71 -4.23 -9.31 4.03
CA VAL A 71 -4.18 -9.76 2.62
C VAL A 71 -3.42 -11.08 2.51
N THR A 72 -3.95 -12.01 1.72
CA THR A 72 -3.29 -13.28 1.39
C THR A 72 -3.25 -13.47 -0.12
N ARG A 73 -2.06 -13.70 -0.66
CA ARG A 73 -1.88 -14.11 -2.06
C ARG A 73 -1.88 -15.63 -2.16
N LEU A 74 -2.63 -16.15 -3.13
CA LEU A 74 -2.62 -17.55 -3.54
C LEU A 74 -2.16 -17.65 -4.98
N ASP A 75 -1.32 -18.63 -5.29
CA ASP A 75 -0.88 -18.89 -6.67
C ASP A 75 -1.81 -19.84 -7.42
N ILE A 76 -2.52 -20.75 -6.71
CA ILE A 76 -3.45 -21.72 -7.28
C ILE A 76 -4.73 -21.85 -6.40
N PRO A 77 -5.92 -21.43 -6.90
CA PRO A 77 -6.09 -20.52 -8.02
C PRO A 77 -5.39 -19.18 -7.75
N ARG A 78 -4.97 -18.49 -8.82
CA ARG A 78 -4.27 -17.21 -8.68
C ARG A 78 -5.24 -16.14 -8.19
N GLU A 79 -5.19 -15.86 -6.88
CA GLU A 79 -6.10 -14.98 -6.16
C GLU A 79 -5.38 -14.06 -5.19
N ILE A 80 -5.95 -12.88 -4.94
CA ILE A 80 -5.62 -12.06 -3.77
C ILE A 80 -6.87 -11.96 -2.91
N ARG A 81 -6.82 -12.56 -1.73
CA ARG A 81 -7.87 -12.50 -0.73
C ARG A 81 -7.59 -11.39 0.24
N TRP A 82 -8.62 -10.69 0.66
CA TRP A 82 -8.51 -9.64 1.67
C TRP A 82 -9.67 -9.72 2.66
N GLN A 83 -9.39 -9.34 3.90
CA GLN A 83 -10.41 -9.23 4.94
C GLN A 83 -10.07 -8.09 5.90
N CYS A 84 -11.09 -7.47 6.49
CA CYS A 84 -10.93 -6.55 7.60
C CYS A 84 -11.36 -7.27 8.90
N PRO A 85 -10.45 -7.56 9.84
CA PRO A 85 -10.79 -8.26 11.07
C PRO A 85 -11.77 -7.47 11.96
N GLU A 86 -11.79 -6.14 11.86
CA GLU A 86 -12.63 -5.28 12.70
C GLU A 86 -14.12 -5.28 12.31
N CYS A 87 -14.43 -5.31 11.01
CA CYS A 87 -15.81 -5.21 10.54
C CYS A 87 -16.27 -6.42 9.72
N GLY A 88 -15.35 -7.35 9.46
CA GLY A 88 -15.58 -8.55 8.66
C GLY A 88 -15.65 -8.33 7.16
N ASP A 89 -15.53 -7.11 6.64
CA ASP A 89 -15.55 -6.84 5.19
C ASP A 89 -14.46 -7.65 4.49
N GLN A 90 -14.80 -8.36 3.42
CA GLN A 90 -13.88 -9.32 2.79
C GLN A 90 -14.16 -9.49 1.29
N GLY A 91 -13.14 -9.94 0.56
CA GLY A 91 -13.28 -10.24 -0.85
C GLY A 91 -12.09 -10.97 -1.46
N VAL A 92 -12.29 -11.34 -2.72
CA VAL A 92 -11.34 -12.05 -3.56
C VAL A 92 -11.17 -11.27 -4.85
N ILE A 93 -9.93 -10.93 -5.18
CA ILE A 93 -9.54 -10.29 -6.43
C ILE A 93 -8.92 -11.35 -7.35
N ARG A 94 -9.38 -11.39 -8.61
CA ARG A 94 -8.90 -12.24 -9.70
C ARG A 94 -8.57 -11.41 -10.95
N ASP A 95 -7.89 -12.05 -11.89
CA ASP A 95 -7.63 -11.54 -13.25
C ASP A 95 -6.92 -10.18 -13.33
N TRP A 96 -6.16 -9.83 -12.28
CA TRP A 96 -5.37 -8.59 -12.25
C TRP A 96 -4.14 -8.64 -13.15
N GLN A 97 -3.74 -9.81 -13.67
CA GLN A 97 -2.49 -9.97 -14.40
C GLN A 97 -2.55 -9.27 -15.76
N GLY A 98 -1.47 -8.57 -16.13
CA GLY A 98 -1.45 -7.73 -17.34
C GLY A 98 -2.40 -6.53 -17.31
N THR A 99 -2.96 -6.18 -16.14
CA THR A 99 -3.65 -4.90 -15.92
C THR A 99 -2.64 -3.87 -15.41
N PRO A 100 -2.97 -2.56 -15.36
CA PRO A 100 -2.08 -1.52 -14.80
C PRO A 100 -1.70 -1.75 -13.33
N TRP A 101 -2.49 -2.57 -12.63
CA TRP A 101 -2.27 -2.94 -11.25
C TRP A 101 -1.41 -4.21 -11.10
N ASP A 102 -1.06 -4.90 -12.20
CA ASP A 102 -0.07 -6.00 -12.22
C ASP A 102 1.34 -5.44 -12.05
N ARG A 103 1.64 -5.01 -10.83
CA ARG A 103 2.97 -4.56 -10.48
C ARG A 103 3.83 -5.77 -10.15
N ARG A 104 4.35 -6.42 -11.20
CA ARG A 104 5.32 -7.52 -11.09
C ARG A 104 6.64 -6.98 -10.55
N PHE A 105 6.70 -6.86 -9.24
CA PHE A 105 7.93 -6.56 -8.54
C PHE A 105 8.63 -7.87 -8.15
N PRO A 106 9.95 -7.86 -7.97
CA PRO A 106 10.59 -8.84 -7.08
C PRO A 106 9.83 -8.90 -5.75
N GLN A 107 9.89 -10.01 -5.02
CA GLN A 107 9.24 -10.11 -3.71
C GLN A 107 10.05 -9.33 -2.67
N HIS A 108 9.36 -8.57 -1.82
CA HIS A 108 9.98 -7.76 -0.78
C HIS A 108 10.52 -8.69 0.31
N PRO A 109 11.73 -8.46 0.85
CA PRO A 109 12.15 -9.15 2.05
C PRO A 109 11.10 -8.92 3.14
N LEU A 110 10.87 -9.94 3.97
CA LEU A 110 10.12 -9.74 5.21
C LEU A 110 10.87 -8.70 6.06
N PRO A 111 10.20 -7.91 6.92
CA PRO A 111 10.89 -6.88 7.70
C PRO A 111 12.06 -7.42 8.54
N GLU A 112 11.97 -8.67 8.98
CA GLU A 112 13.03 -9.38 9.72
C GLU A 112 14.29 -9.68 8.88
N GLU A 113 14.18 -9.60 7.55
CA GLU A 113 15.27 -9.83 6.60
C GLU A 113 15.80 -8.51 6.00
N ALA A 114 15.18 -7.38 6.30
CA ALA A 114 15.52 -6.10 5.71
C ALA A 114 16.67 -5.40 6.44
N SER A 115 17.63 -4.87 5.69
CA SER A 115 18.76 -4.11 6.23
C SER A 115 18.34 -2.74 6.79
N PHE A 116 17.29 -2.14 6.23
CA PHE A 116 16.79 -0.83 6.65
C PHE A 116 15.28 -0.85 6.83
N TRP A 117 14.82 -0.16 7.87
CA TRP A 117 13.41 0.04 8.14
C TRP A 117 13.12 1.41 8.72
N LEU A 118 11.90 1.88 8.51
CA LEU A 118 11.33 3.08 9.11
C LEU A 118 9.93 2.78 9.60
N VAL A 119 9.66 3.08 10.87
CA VAL A 119 8.29 3.05 11.41
C VAL A 119 7.62 4.39 11.13
N VAL A 120 6.46 4.35 10.51
CA VAL A 120 5.62 5.52 10.22
C VAL A 120 4.25 5.37 10.85
N ASP A 121 3.57 6.50 11.05
CA ASP A 121 2.19 6.49 11.51
C ASP A 121 1.18 6.41 10.35
N ASP A 122 -0.11 6.45 10.72
CA ASP A 122 -1.21 6.39 9.78
C ASP A 122 -1.31 7.59 8.84
N GLU A 123 -1.04 8.79 9.32
CA GLU A 123 -1.14 9.99 8.50
C GLU A 123 -0.01 10.02 7.48
N GLU A 124 1.18 9.63 7.92
CA GLU A 124 2.39 9.49 7.13
C GLU A 124 2.21 8.46 6.02
N ILE A 125 1.75 7.23 6.33
CA ILE A 125 1.55 6.22 5.28
C ILE A 125 0.49 6.64 4.27
N GLN A 126 -0.59 7.34 4.70
CA GLN A 126 -1.60 7.81 3.77
C GLN A 126 -1.10 8.97 2.92
N ALA A 127 -0.20 9.81 3.44
CA ALA A 127 0.49 10.83 2.66
C ALA A 127 1.39 10.18 1.60
N LEU A 128 2.23 9.21 1.98
CA LEU A 128 3.10 8.47 1.07
C LEU A 128 2.31 7.70 0.00
N ALA A 129 1.22 7.05 0.37
CA ALA A 129 0.39 6.29 -0.56
C ALA A 129 -0.22 7.16 -1.67
N ARG A 130 -0.40 8.46 -1.46
CA ARG A 130 -0.86 9.41 -2.49
C ARG A 130 0.23 9.78 -3.49
N LEU A 131 1.50 9.64 -3.11
CA LEU A 131 2.65 9.94 -3.96
C LEU A 131 3.03 8.76 -4.86
N ILE A 132 2.51 7.56 -4.59
CA ILE A 132 2.80 6.33 -5.35
C ILE A 132 2.69 6.48 -6.89
N PRO A 133 1.71 7.22 -7.47
CA PRO A 133 1.60 7.33 -8.93
C PRO A 133 2.84 7.92 -9.61
N ASP A 134 3.49 8.89 -8.96
CA ASP A 134 4.64 9.65 -9.50
C ASP A 134 5.98 9.20 -8.89
N MET A 135 5.92 8.26 -7.94
CA MET A 135 7.10 7.73 -7.24
C MET A 135 7.82 6.69 -8.09
N ALA A 136 9.16 6.70 -8.03
CA ALA A 136 9.98 5.64 -8.61
C ALA A 136 9.57 4.26 -8.06
N ARG A 137 9.86 3.22 -8.84
CA ARG A 137 9.28 1.89 -8.71
C ARG A 137 9.57 1.26 -7.34
N GLU A 138 10.80 1.41 -6.88
CA GLU A 138 11.38 0.84 -5.67
C GLU A 138 10.70 1.43 -4.43
N GLY A 139 10.57 2.76 -4.39
CA GLY A 139 9.83 3.45 -3.33
C GLY A 139 8.35 3.12 -3.34
N ALA A 140 7.71 3.10 -4.52
CA ALA A 140 6.28 2.80 -4.65
C ALA A 140 5.95 1.40 -4.13
N ARG A 141 6.88 0.46 -4.33
CA ARG A 141 6.80 -0.90 -3.82
C ARG A 141 6.98 -0.95 -2.30
N MET A 142 7.99 -0.27 -1.75
CA MET A 142 8.19 -0.20 -0.30
C MET A 142 6.96 0.36 0.42
N VAL A 143 6.38 1.46 -0.09
CA VAL A 143 5.16 2.05 0.49
C VAL A 143 3.96 1.11 0.38
N ALA A 144 3.80 0.41 -0.76
CA ALA A 144 2.73 -0.57 -0.93
C ALA A 144 2.90 -1.81 -0.05
N ALA A 145 4.14 -2.16 0.31
CA ALA A 145 4.50 -3.27 1.17
C ALA A 145 4.36 -2.94 2.67
N GLY A 146 3.97 -1.72 3.05
CA GLY A 146 3.91 -1.30 4.45
C GLY A 146 3.16 -2.30 5.34
N LEU A 147 3.86 -2.80 6.36
CA LEU A 147 3.39 -3.83 7.27
C LEU A 147 2.98 -3.21 8.60
N ARG A 148 1.79 -3.55 9.11
CA ARG A 148 1.42 -3.13 10.46
C ARG A 148 2.13 -3.97 11.51
N THR A 149 2.67 -3.30 12.51
CA THR A 149 3.27 -3.89 13.70
C THR A 149 2.69 -3.19 14.95
N PRO A 150 2.97 -3.68 16.17
CA PRO A 150 2.58 -2.98 17.39
C PRO A 150 3.14 -1.56 17.52
N GLU A 151 4.28 -1.27 16.89
CA GLU A 151 4.98 0.01 16.92
C GLU A 151 4.44 1.03 15.91
N GLY A 152 3.68 0.58 14.91
CA GLY A 152 3.15 1.42 13.85
C GLY A 152 3.10 0.71 12.51
N ILE A 153 3.51 1.39 11.44
CA ILE A 153 3.60 0.82 10.10
C ILE A 153 5.07 0.79 9.70
N THR A 154 5.60 -0.42 9.55
CA THR A 154 6.99 -0.63 9.14
C THR A 154 7.09 -0.59 7.63
N LEU A 155 7.87 0.37 7.15
CA LEU A 155 8.41 0.39 5.79
C LEU A 155 9.80 -0.23 5.85
N ALA A 156 10.00 -1.31 5.12
CA ALA A 156 11.29 -1.98 5.00
C ALA A 156 11.77 -1.83 3.55
N GLY A 157 13.08 -1.83 3.31
CA GLY A 157 13.61 -1.70 1.95
C GLY A 157 15.13 -1.64 1.92
N ASP A 158 15.67 -1.51 0.72
CA ASP A 158 17.06 -1.13 0.48
C ASP A 158 17.19 0.41 0.39
N VAL A 159 18.44 0.89 0.34
CA VAL A 159 18.74 2.33 0.25
C VAL A 159 18.09 2.97 -0.97
N GLU A 160 18.01 2.24 -2.10
CA GLU A 160 17.39 2.74 -3.33
C GLU A 160 15.89 3.01 -3.14
N ALA A 161 15.16 2.11 -2.48
CA ALA A 161 13.76 2.33 -2.13
C ALA A 161 13.56 3.53 -1.20
N PHE A 162 14.44 3.71 -0.20
CA PHE A 162 14.41 4.86 0.70
C PHE A 162 14.70 6.18 -0.03
N MET A 163 15.67 6.20 -0.95
CA MET A 163 15.98 7.36 -1.79
C MET A 163 14.81 7.70 -2.73
N ALA A 164 14.19 6.69 -3.35
CA ALA A 164 13.01 6.87 -4.19
C ALA A 164 11.83 7.51 -3.43
N VAL A 165 11.62 7.13 -2.17
CA VAL A 165 10.61 7.78 -1.32
C VAL A 165 11.02 9.21 -0.99
N ALA A 166 12.27 9.46 -0.61
CA ALA A 166 12.76 10.80 -0.29
C ALA A 166 12.61 11.76 -1.49
N ASP A 167 12.89 11.30 -2.70
CA ASP A 167 12.76 12.10 -3.93
C ASP A 167 11.30 12.41 -4.26
N ALA A 168 10.40 11.44 -4.11
CA ALA A 168 8.97 11.68 -4.27
C ALA A 168 8.44 12.70 -3.25
N ILE A 169 8.92 12.65 -2.00
CA ILE A 169 8.60 13.65 -0.97
C ILE A 169 9.11 15.03 -1.39
N ARG A 170 10.38 15.14 -1.84
CA ARG A 170 10.96 16.41 -2.29
C ARG A 170 10.16 17.01 -3.44
N LEU A 171 9.78 16.21 -4.43
CA LEU A 171 8.96 16.66 -5.55
C LEU A 171 7.60 17.19 -5.08
N ALA A 172 6.89 16.43 -4.23
CA ALA A 172 5.61 16.85 -3.66
C ALA A 172 5.69 18.14 -2.82
N LEU A 173 6.85 18.40 -2.20
CA LEU A 173 7.11 19.64 -1.45
C LEU A 173 7.37 20.84 -2.38
N LEU A 174 7.90 20.61 -3.58
CA LEU A 174 8.11 21.63 -4.62
C LEU A 174 6.80 21.98 -5.33
N ASP A 175 5.99 20.97 -5.67
CA ASP A 175 4.74 21.13 -6.43
C ASP A 175 3.61 21.82 -5.63
N GLY A 176 3.81 21.97 -4.32
CA GLY A 176 2.87 22.64 -3.43
C GLY A 176 1.95 21.67 -2.71
N SER A 177 2.31 21.36 -1.47
CA SER A 177 1.48 20.58 -0.54
C SER A 177 0.74 21.50 0.44
N SER A 178 -0.42 21.07 0.94
CA SER A 178 -1.10 21.78 2.04
C SER A 178 -0.17 21.96 3.25
N SER A 179 -0.39 22.97 4.10
CA SER A 179 0.49 23.22 5.26
C SER A 179 0.57 22.05 6.23
N ALA A 180 -0.52 21.29 6.41
CA ALA A 180 -0.54 20.08 7.22
C ALA A 180 0.29 18.96 6.58
N THR A 181 0.04 18.67 5.30
CA THR A 181 0.80 17.66 4.54
C THR A 181 2.28 18.02 4.47
N ARG A 182 2.62 19.30 4.26
CA ARG A 182 4.00 19.79 4.22
C ARG A 182 4.73 19.48 5.51
N ARG A 183 4.12 19.73 6.68
CA ARG A 183 4.74 19.43 7.98
C ARG A 183 5.02 17.93 8.15
N LEU A 184 4.05 17.08 7.81
CA LEU A 184 4.22 15.63 7.85
C LEU A 184 5.36 15.18 6.93
N LEU A 185 5.37 15.64 5.68
CA LEU A 185 6.37 15.26 4.69
C LEU A 185 7.79 15.74 5.04
N VAL A 186 7.93 16.94 5.62
CA VAL A 186 9.23 17.43 6.10
C VAL A 186 9.76 16.57 7.24
N GLY A 187 8.94 16.24 8.24
CA GLY A 187 9.34 15.37 9.34
C GLY A 187 9.71 13.95 8.88
N LEU A 188 8.99 13.42 7.89
CA LEU A 188 9.36 12.15 7.24
C LEU A 188 10.73 12.23 6.55
N LEU A 189 10.98 13.32 5.79
CA LEU A 189 12.23 13.49 5.06
C LEU A 189 13.45 13.56 5.98
N GLU A 190 13.33 14.20 7.15
CA GLU A 190 14.36 14.25 8.18
C GLU A 190 14.68 12.86 8.72
N ARG A 191 13.66 12.03 8.99
CA ARG A 191 13.85 10.66 9.47
C ARG A 191 14.44 9.73 8.41
N LEU A 192 14.04 9.89 7.15
CA LEU A 192 14.61 9.16 6.02
C LEU A 192 16.10 9.46 5.84
N ALA A 193 16.50 10.73 6.00
CA ALA A 193 17.91 11.12 5.89
C ALA A 193 18.80 10.42 6.94
N MET A 194 18.29 10.15 8.15
CA MET A 194 19.02 9.39 9.16
C MET A 194 19.22 7.93 8.76
N VAL A 195 18.18 7.29 8.22
CA VAL A 195 18.25 5.89 7.76
C VAL A 195 19.25 5.73 6.62
N VAL A 196 19.29 6.67 5.68
CA VAL A 196 20.25 6.65 4.56
C VAL A 196 21.67 6.97 5.03
N ALA A 197 21.85 7.94 5.93
CA ALA A 197 23.19 8.29 6.42
C ALA A 197 23.85 7.14 7.21
N ASP A 198 23.08 6.36 7.98
CA ASP A 198 23.60 5.19 8.69
C ASP A 198 24.02 4.06 7.75
N SER A 199 23.45 4.00 6.54
CA SER A 199 23.79 3.00 5.51
C SER A 199 25.13 3.23 4.84
N ASP A 200 25.61 4.48 4.75
CA ASP A 200 26.88 4.84 4.10
C ASP A 200 28.12 4.40 4.92
N TRP A 201 27.93 3.93 6.16
CA TRP A 201 29.00 3.50 7.08
C TRP A 201 29.08 1.98 7.29
N SER A 202 28.22 1.20 6.63
CA SER A 202 28.14 -0.28 6.76
C SER A 202 28.63 -0.99 5.50
#